data_AF-A0A955B0G5-F1
#
_entry.id   AF-A0A955B0G5-F1
#
_cell.length_a   1.000
_cell.length_b   1.000
_cell.length_c   1.000
_cell.angle_alpha   90.00
_cell.angle_beta   90.00
_cell.angle_gamma   90.00
#
_symmetry.space_group_name_H-M   'P 1'
#
loop_
_entity.id
_entity.type
_entity.pdbx_description
1 polymer ?
#
loop_
_entity_poly.entity_id
_entity_poly.type
_entity_poly.pdbx_seq_one_letter_code
_entity_poly.pdbx_strand_id
1 'polypeptide(L)'
;MSFIGGQLFAVDSAGNFYSVNEGNATASLIATLARDDFDSTAPNVPVSFTGLTTGPRYVEGSTYASMLFATDSSGRLYAFNTAGTPQSVFVDGQSVIDTGRDSAEGLAFSTLDVNLWHVNSNTTQDAVNAMGGHSGSSSLYFGFQTVGTTPGQWDNTVYNPRSPANFATSDGNVTHTYDFPGGAHGVIESNTFDLSGYNAADKPVLYFNYYLDTEKQDGGDMRDAFRVYIANEDGNWSLIATNNNGGGEFVTDDGSNGQILFDVGDTGTRAGDNTGPAPNVWRQARILLDAYAGQSDLRLRFEFDSSGNSRVGDGASTGDELRMIDGNKLRDGQTFVISDTDGTQVTFEFDLGYTLVAPTGKDLVDGNSFTLNATTYTFRNSPALATEIQIDPNDSANEVMDKIRARLNATGFFTASGLRDGHRLNIPTVLTASASGLPGTFLEGTPGISGLSDVELDVTAAMPAWDSNNNFADDVKSVVRVGIAEQFNVAGRKPSDIGNLAATSLIKDAREIVRVIGRDSAGNARSVAD
;
A
#
# COMPACT_ATOMS: atom_id res chain seq x y z
N MET A 1 -3.79 -33.80 -3.62
CA MET A 1 -4.52 -33.98 -2.35
C MET A 1 -4.01 -32.94 -1.36
N SER A 2 -4.84 -32.44 -0.44
CA SER A 2 -4.42 -31.43 0.55
C SER A 2 -5.25 -31.48 1.84
N PHE A 3 -4.77 -30.83 2.90
CA PHE A 3 -5.34 -30.88 4.26
C PHE A 3 -5.99 -29.58 4.69
N ILE A 4 -7.26 -29.64 5.12
CA ILE A 4 -7.95 -28.53 5.80
C ILE A 4 -8.49 -29.04 7.14
N GLY A 5 -8.09 -28.40 8.24
CA GLY A 5 -8.60 -28.73 9.57
C GLY A 5 -8.38 -30.19 10.00
N GLY A 6 -7.32 -30.85 9.49
CA GLY A 6 -7.03 -32.26 9.75
C GLY A 6 -7.80 -33.26 8.86
N GLN A 7 -8.68 -32.78 7.97
CA GLN A 7 -9.35 -33.61 6.97
C GLN A 7 -8.55 -33.61 5.67
N LEU A 8 -8.23 -34.80 5.15
CA LEU A 8 -7.61 -34.96 3.84
C LEU A 8 -8.67 -34.86 2.73
N PHE A 9 -8.37 -34.05 1.72
CA PHE A 9 -9.17 -33.88 0.52
C PHE A 9 -8.37 -34.30 -0.72
N ALA A 10 -9.03 -34.92 -1.69
CA ALA A 10 -8.39 -35.40 -2.92
C ALA A 10 -9.27 -35.18 -4.15
N VAL A 11 -8.62 -35.04 -5.31
CA VAL A 11 -9.27 -35.02 -6.62
C VAL A 11 -8.64 -36.06 -7.53
N ASP A 12 -9.34 -36.50 -8.58
CA ASP A 12 -8.81 -37.37 -9.62
C ASP A 12 -9.00 -36.79 -11.03
N SER A 13 -8.42 -37.47 -12.02
CA SER A 13 -8.51 -37.08 -13.43
C SER A 13 -9.89 -37.33 -14.06
N ALA A 14 -10.83 -37.94 -13.33
CA ALA A 14 -12.22 -38.14 -13.74
C ALA A 14 -13.14 -37.06 -13.17
N GLY A 15 -12.58 -36.00 -12.54
CA GLY A 15 -13.32 -34.88 -11.97
C GLY A 15 -13.90 -35.15 -10.58
N ASN A 16 -13.61 -36.31 -9.98
CA ASN A 16 -14.17 -36.63 -8.68
C ASN A 16 -13.41 -35.91 -7.56
N PHE A 17 -14.16 -35.40 -6.59
CA PHE A 17 -13.68 -34.74 -5.39
C PHE A 17 -14.07 -35.57 -4.16
N TYR A 18 -13.11 -35.85 -3.28
CA TYR A 18 -13.23 -36.77 -2.16
C TYR A 18 -12.81 -36.15 -0.83
N SER A 19 -13.41 -36.62 0.25
CA SER A 19 -12.78 -36.63 1.58
C SER A 19 -12.15 -38.00 1.82
N VAL A 20 -10.96 -38.04 2.41
CA VAL A 20 -10.24 -39.27 2.72
C VAL A 20 -10.04 -39.37 4.23
N ASN A 21 -10.49 -40.46 4.83
CA ASN A 21 -10.23 -40.73 6.24
C ASN A 21 -8.80 -41.22 6.42
N GLU A 22 -7.99 -40.52 7.21
CA GLU A 22 -6.58 -40.86 7.40
C GLU A 22 -6.35 -42.20 8.13
N GLY A 23 -7.24 -42.55 9.06
CA GLY A 23 -7.07 -43.71 9.93
C GLY A 23 -7.23 -45.04 9.20
N ASN A 24 -7.89 -45.05 8.04
CA ASN A 24 -8.19 -46.27 7.29
C ASN A 24 -8.12 -46.09 5.76
N ALA A 25 -7.72 -44.92 5.27
CA ALA A 25 -7.64 -44.55 3.85
C ALA A 25 -8.95 -44.69 3.06
N THR A 26 -10.13 -44.70 3.71
CA THR A 26 -11.40 -44.75 2.99
C THR A 26 -11.72 -43.40 2.36
N ALA A 27 -11.93 -43.37 1.05
CA ALA A 27 -12.36 -42.19 0.31
C ALA A 27 -13.90 -42.14 0.19
N SER A 28 -14.48 -41.00 0.52
CA SER A 28 -15.91 -40.69 0.37
C SER A 28 -16.07 -39.63 -0.70
N LEU A 29 -16.82 -39.94 -1.77
CA LEU A 29 -17.12 -38.99 -2.84
C LEU A 29 -17.96 -37.84 -2.30
N ILE A 30 -17.51 -36.61 -2.54
CA ILE A 30 -18.22 -35.38 -2.21
C ILE A 30 -18.98 -34.88 -3.44
N ALA A 31 -18.29 -34.76 -4.58
CA ALA A 31 -18.86 -34.26 -5.83
C ALA A 31 -18.08 -34.82 -7.04
N THR A 32 -18.71 -34.80 -8.21
CA THR A 32 -18.02 -34.92 -9.51
C THR A 32 -18.13 -33.56 -10.17
N LEU A 33 -16.99 -32.91 -10.36
CA LEU A 33 -16.89 -31.52 -10.82
C LEU A 33 -16.63 -31.48 -12.32
N ALA A 34 -17.46 -30.72 -13.03
CA ALA A 34 -17.38 -30.49 -14.46
C ALA A 34 -16.97 -29.04 -14.75
N ARG A 35 -16.49 -28.79 -15.97
CA ARG A 35 -16.03 -27.44 -16.34
C ARG A 35 -17.15 -26.40 -16.32
N ASP A 36 -18.38 -26.79 -16.64
CA ASP A 36 -19.56 -25.93 -16.63
C ASP A 36 -20.03 -25.52 -15.22
N ASP A 37 -19.57 -26.22 -14.17
CA ASP A 37 -19.81 -25.81 -12.78
C ASP A 37 -19.09 -24.48 -12.46
N PHE A 38 -17.91 -24.25 -13.07
CA PHE A 38 -17.07 -23.07 -12.78
C PHE A 38 -17.24 -21.93 -13.80
N ASP A 39 -17.66 -22.29 -15.01
CA ASP A 39 -17.87 -21.38 -16.14
C ASP A 39 -19.04 -21.90 -16.96
N SER A 40 -20.20 -21.25 -16.83
CA SER A 40 -21.43 -21.69 -17.50
C SER A 40 -21.37 -21.70 -19.04
N THR A 41 -20.32 -21.13 -19.64
CA THR A 41 -20.08 -21.18 -21.09
C THR A 41 -19.24 -22.37 -21.52
N ALA A 42 -18.61 -23.07 -20.57
CA ALA A 42 -17.78 -24.23 -20.82
C ALA A 42 -18.61 -25.48 -21.14
N PRO A 43 -18.04 -26.49 -21.84
CA PRO A 43 -18.72 -27.75 -22.07
C PRO A 43 -18.90 -28.53 -20.76
N ASN A 44 -20.03 -29.24 -20.64
CA ASN A 44 -20.27 -30.19 -19.55
C ASN A 44 -19.40 -31.45 -19.74
N VAL A 45 -18.16 -31.35 -19.29
CA VAL A 45 -17.18 -32.42 -19.26
C VAL A 45 -16.47 -32.40 -17.90
N PRO A 46 -16.14 -33.56 -17.32
CA PRO A 46 -15.40 -33.61 -16.06
C PRO A 46 -14.08 -32.87 -16.14
N VAL A 47 -13.71 -32.19 -15.06
CA VAL A 47 -12.39 -31.55 -14.97
C VAL A 47 -11.32 -32.63 -14.81
N SER A 48 -10.31 -32.63 -15.69
CA SER A 48 -9.18 -33.57 -15.61
C SER A 48 -8.11 -33.03 -14.66
N PHE A 49 -8.37 -33.09 -13.36
CA PHE A 49 -7.47 -32.50 -12.37
C PHE A 49 -6.07 -33.15 -12.37
N THR A 50 -5.05 -32.32 -12.21
CA THR A 50 -3.64 -32.70 -12.07
C THR A 50 -3.10 -32.42 -10.67
N GLY A 51 -3.67 -31.44 -9.97
CA GLY A 51 -3.20 -30.99 -8.66
C GLY A 51 -4.32 -30.48 -7.78
N LEU A 52 -4.10 -30.52 -6.47
CA LEU A 52 -4.99 -29.92 -5.48
C LEU A 52 -4.14 -29.38 -4.34
N THR A 53 -4.28 -28.09 -4.07
CA THR A 53 -3.63 -27.37 -2.98
C THR A 53 -4.66 -26.62 -2.15
N THR A 54 -4.30 -26.30 -0.92
CA THR A 54 -5.13 -25.45 -0.05
C THR A 54 -4.82 -23.98 -0.28
N GLY A 55 -5.83 -23.15 -0.08
CA GLY A 55 -5.67 -21.71 -0.14
C GLY A 55 -4.64 -21.18 0.86
N PRO A 56 -4.09 -19.98 0.60
CA PRO A 56 -3.18 -19.32 1.52
C PRO A 56 -3.88 -19.04 2.86
N ARG A 57 -3.22 -19.40 3.96
CA ARG A 57 -3.83 -19.39 5.29
C ARG A 57 -4.06 -18.00 5.87
N TYR A 58 -3.28 -17.01 5.45
CA TYR A 58 -3.23 -15.70 6.11
C TYR A 58 -3.64 -14.55 5.21
N VAL A 59 -3.74 -14.80 3.90
CA VAL A 59 -4.23 -13.81 2.93
C VAL A 59 -5.67 -13.44 3.28
N GLU A 60 -5.97 -12.14 3.23
CA GLU A 60 -7.31 -11.59 3.51
C GLU A 60 -7.88 -11.99 4.87
N GLY A 61 -7.04 -12.01 5.91
CA GLY A 61 -7.49 -12.37 7.26
C GLY A 61 -7.99 -13.81 7.34
N SER A 62 -7.33 -14.71 6.59
CA SER A 62 -7.68 -16.13 6.49
C SER A 62 -8.95 -16.45 5.70
N THR A 63 -9.44 -15.51 4.88
CA THR A 63 -10.62 -15.74 4.02
C THR A 63 -10.47 -17.01 3.15
N TYR A 64 -9.26 -17.28 2.67
CA TYR A 64 -8.97 -18.43 1.80
C TYR A 64 -8.51 -19.69 2.53
N ALA A 65 -8.37 -19.66 3.87
CA ALA A 65 -7.77 -20.75 4.64
C ALA A 65 -8.57 -22.07 4.58
N SER A 66 -9.86 -21.99 4.26
CA SER A 66 -10.78 -23.14 4.12
C SER A 66 -11.17 -23.42 2.66
N MET A 67 -10.45 -22.83 1.70
CA MET A 67 -10.69 -23.02 0.27
C MET A 67 -9.67 -23.98 -0.34
N LEU A 68 -10.07 -24.60 -1.45
CA LEU A 68 -9.28 -25.51 -2.24
C LEU A 68 -9.07 -24.95 -3.64
N PHE A 69 -7.87 -25.19 -4.15
CA PHE A 69 -7.42 -24.74 -5.46
C PHE A 69 -6.88 -25.94 -6.23
N ALA A 70 -7.45 -26.21 -7.40
CA ALA A 70 -7.07 -27.35 -8.22
C ALA A 70 -6.58 -26.92 -9.59
N THR A 71 -5.62 -27.64 -10.15
CA THR A 71 -5.12 -27.42 -11.51
C THR A 71 -5.59 -28.52 -12.44
N ASP A 72 -5.67 -28.24 -13.74
CA ASP A 72 -5.80 -29.25 -14.79
C ASP A 72 -4.61 -29.24 -15.76
N SER A 73 -4.58 -30.22 -16.66
CA SER A 73 -3.49 -30.37 -17.64
C SER A 73 -3.46 -29.28 -18.71
N SER A 74 -4.54 -28.51 -18.86
CA SER A 74 -4.59 -27.33 -19.74
C SER A 74 -4.13 -26.05 -19.05
N GLY A 75 -3.63 -26.14 -17.82
CA GLY A 75 -3.14 -24.96 -17.10
C GLY A 75 -4.24 -24.12 -16.46
N ARG A 76 -5.46 -24.65 -16.32
CA ARG A 76 -6.54 -23.94 -15.63
C ARG A 76 -6.46 -24.14 -14.13
N LEU A 77 -6.72 -23.06 -13.39
CA LEU A 77 -6.79 -23.05 -11.94
C LEU A 77 -8.24 -22.84 -11.49
N TYR A 78 -8.75 -23.75 -10.67
CA TYR A 78 -10.13 -23.82 -10.19
C TYR A 78 -10.18 -23.56 -8.68
N ALA A 79 -11.14 -22.77 -8.21
CA ALA A 79 -11.35 -22.49 -6.78
C ALA A 79 -12.71 -23.02 -6.30
N PHE A 80 -12.72 -23.80 -5.21
CA PHE A 80 -13.94 -24.35 -4.62
C PHE A 80 -13.80 -24.57 -3.11
N ASN A 81 -14.92 -24.69 -2.40
CA ASN A 81 -14.94 -24.96 -0.96
C ASN A 81 -14.88 -26.47 -0.65
N THR A 82 -14.83 -26.85 0.62
CA THR A 82 -14.78 -28.26 1.06
C THR A 82 -16.04 -29.08 0.75
N ALA A 83 -17.12 -28.45 0.27
CA ALA A 83 -18.32 -29.12 -0.23
C ALA A 83 -18.31 -29.31 -1.76
N GLY A 84 -17.24 -28.90 -2.45
CA GLY A 84 -17.13 -28.94 -3.91
C GLY A 84 -17.89 -27.82 -4.61
N THR A 85 -18.33 -26.78 -3.89
CA THR A 85 -19.01 -25.63 -4.50
C THR A 85 -17.98 -24.64 -5.05
N PRO A 86 -18.04 -24.26 -6.33
CA PRO A 86 -17.19 -23.23 -6.92
C PRO A 86 -17.18 -21.93 -6.10
N GLN A 87 -16.04 -21.28 -6.00
CA GLN A 87 -15.85 -20.03 -5.27
C GLN A 87 -15.33 -18.95 -6.22
N SER A 88 -16.09 -17.86 -6.33
CA SER A 88 -15.80 -16.70 -7.17
C SER A 88 -14.73 -15.78 -6.54
N VAL A 89 -13.49 -16.26 -6.51
CA VAL A 89 -12.38 -15.60 -5.80
C VAL A 89 -11.30 -15.02 -6.72
N PHE A 90 -11.36 -15.33 -8.01
CA PHE A 90 -10.47 -14.70 -8.97
C PHE A 90 -11.04 -13.37 -9.45
N VAL A 91 -10.23 -12.67 -10.24
CA VAL A 91 -10.63 -11.45 -10.94
C VAL A 91 -12.00 -11.65 -11.62
N ASP A 92 -12.81 -10.61 -11.62
CA ASP A 92 -14.20 -10.58 -12.14
C ASP A 92 -15.19 -11.50 -11.42
N GLY A 93 -14.84 -12.02 -10.23
CA GLY A 93 -15.66 -13.02 -9.56
C GLY A 93 -15.67 -14.36 -10.28
N GLN A 94 -14.62 -14.64 -11.05
CA GLN A 94 -14.45 -15.95 -11.68
C GLN A 94 -14.07 -17.01 -10.62
N SER A 95 -14.47 -18.25 -10.88
CA SER A 95 -14.08 -19.41 -10.07
C SER A 95 -13.05 -20.30 -10.78
N VAL A 96 -12.68 -19.93 -12.00
CA VAL A 96 -11.63 -20.56 -12.80
C VAL A 96 -10.86 -19.50 -13.58
N ILE A 97 -9.53 -19.64 -13.66
CA ILE A 97 -8.66 -18.79 -14.50
C ILE A 97 -7.64 -19.64 -15.27
N ASP A 98 -7.03 -19.05 -16.28
CA ASP A 98 -5.89 -19.64 -17.00
C ASP A 98 -4.56 -19.16 -16.39
N THR A 99 -3.66 -20.09 -16.08
CA THR A 99 -2.32 -19.78 -15.54
C THR A 99 -1.32 -19.37 -16.62
N GLY A 100 -1.68 -19.50 -17.91
CA GLY A 100 -0.79 -19.29 -19.04
C GLY A 100 0.27 -20.38 -19.20
N ARG A 101 0.16 -21.48 -18.44
CA ARG A 101 1.12 -22.59 -18.39
C ARG A 101 0.41 -23.93 -18.64
N ASP A 102 0.67 -24.52 -19.80
CA ASP A 102 0.21 -25.89 -20.08
C ASP A 102 0.90 -26.91 -19.16
N SER A 103 0.25 -28.06 -18.96
CA SER A 103 0.80 -29.20 -18.20
C SER A 103 1.19 -28.86 -16.77
N ALA A 104 0.42 -27.99 -16.10
CA ALA A 104 0.60 -27.73 -14.68
C ALA A 104 0.42 -29.02 -13.87
N GLU A 105 1.49 -29.50 -13.23
CA GLU A 105 1.48 -30.69 -12.37
C GLU A 105 1.14 -30.37 -10.91
N GLY A 106 1.12 -29.09 -10.55
CA GLY A 106 0.79 -28.64 -9.21
C GLY A 106 0.81 -27.12 -9.07
N LEU A 107 0.34 -26.67 -7.92
CA LEU A 107 0.32 -25.27 -7.53
C LEU A 107 0.81 -25.17 -6.08
N ALA A 108 1.69 -24.21 -5.84
CA ALA A 108 2.03 -23.75 -4.51
C ALA A 108 1.76 -22.25 -4.44
N PHE A 109 1.04 -21.82 -3.40
CA PHE A 109 0.96 -20.40 -3.07
C PHE A 109 2.25 -19.99 -2.37
N SER A 110 2.70 -18.76 -2.63
CA SER A 110 3.74 -18.16 -1.81
C SER A 110 3.33 -18.19 -0.36
N THR A 111 4.28 -18.55 0.50
CA THR A 111 4.11 -18.47 1.95
C THR A 111 4.59 -17.13 2.50
N LEU A 112 4.96 -16.19 1.63
CA LEU A 112 5.33 -14.85 2.01
C LEU A 112 4.07 -14.05 2.36
N ASP A 113 3.86 -13.83 3.65
CA ASP A 113 2.72 -13.08 4.21
C ASP A 113 3.16 -11.86 5.02
N VAL A 114 4.46 -11.58 5.04
CA VAL A 114 5.08 -10.47 5.76
C VAL A 114 6.17 -9.83 4.93
N ASN A 115 6.40 -8.55 5.16
CA ASN A 115 7.56 -7.86 4.63
C ASN A 115 8.85 -8.40 5.27
N LEU A 116 9.82 -8.78 4.44
CA LEU A 116 11.09 -9.36 4.90
C LEU A 116 12.09 -8.33 5.38
N TRP A 117 11.90 -7.04 5.06
CA TRP A 117 12.72 -5.98 5.61
C TRP A 117 12.45 -5.80 7.10
N HIS A 118 13.50 -5.92 7.90
CA HIS A 118 13.45 -5.62 9.32
C HIS A 118 14.79 -5.13 9.84
N VAL A 119 14.77 -4.54 11.03
CA VAL A 119 15.98 -4.18 11.74
C VAL A 119 16.54 -5.44 12.39
N ASN A 120 17.71 -5.87 11.95
CA ASN A 120 18.48 -6.92 12.60
C ASN A 120 19.35 -6.30 13.70
N SER A 121 19.12 -6.74 14.94
CA SER A 121 19.92 -6.38 16.12
C SER A 121 20.92 -7.47 16.52
N ASN A 122 21.04 -8.54 15.73
CA ASN A 122 21.86 -9.69 16.04
C ASN A 122 23.35 -9.31 16.02
N THR A 123 23.98 -9.46 17.19
CA THR A 123 25.40 -9.20 17.44
C THR A 123 26.28 -10.42 17.16
N THR A 124 25.73 -11.53 16.66
CA THR A 124 26.55 -12.68 16.28
C THR A 124 27.46 -12.34 15.11
N GLN A 125 28.62 -12.99 15.15
CA GLN A 125 29.88 -12.62 14.53
C GLN A 125 29.85 -12.36 13.00
N ASP A 126 28.85 -12.88 12.28
CA ASP A 126 28.75 -12.73 10.81
C ASP A 126 28.25 -11.35 10.36
N ALA A 127 27.36 -10.70 11.13
CA ALA A 127 26.95 -9.31 10.84
C ALA A 127 28.02 -8.30 11.28
N VAL A 128 28.76 -8.61 12.35
CA VAL A 128 29.72 -7.69 12.99
C VAL A 128 31.10 -7.71 12.32
N ASN A 129 31.58 -8.88 11.86
CA ASN A 129 32.89 -8.98 11.20
C ASN A 129 32.89 -8.43 9.77
N ALA A 130 31.74 -8.44 9.11
CA ALA A 130 31.63 -8.02 7.72
C ALA A 130 31.55 -6.48 7.58
N MET A 131 31.12 -5.76 8.63
CA MET A 131 31.09 -4.28 8.69
C MET A 131 32.43 -3.62 9.07
N GLY A 132 33.57 -4.31 9.01
CA GLY A 132 34.86 -3.70 9.36
C GLY A 132 34.98 -3.22 10.82
N GLY A 133 34.25 -3.86 11.75
CA GLY A 133 34.36 -3.57 13.18
C GLY A 133 33.35 -2.58 13.76
N HIS A 134 32.22 -2.33 13.10
CA HIS A 134 31.08 -1.65 13.73
C HIS A 134 30.33 -2.61 14.67
N SER A 135 30.98 -2.99 15.77
CA SER A 135 30.36 -3.75 16.86
C SER A 135 29.28 -2.91 17.55
N GLY A 136 28.02 -3.35 17.46
CA GLY A 136 26.89 -2.82 18.24
C GLY A 136 25.80 -2.07 17.48
N SER A 137 25.74 -2.14 16.13
CA SER A 137 24.79 -1.36 15.34
C SER A 137 23.71 -2.22 14.68
N SER A 138 22.46 -1.81 14.85
CA SER A 138 21.30 -2.30 14.11
C SER A 138 21.47 -2.08 12.60
N SER A 139 21.20 -3.10 11.78
CA SER A 139 21.19 -2.98 10.31
C SER A 139 19.82 -3.30 9.74
N LEU A 140 19.49 -2.76 8.57
CA LEU A 140 18.37 -3.29 7.78
C LEU A 140 18.79 -4.64 7.18
N TYR A 141 17.90 -5.62 7.25
CA TYR A 141 18.11 -6.96 6.72
C TYR A 141 16.87 -7.41 5.96
N PHE A 142 17.09 -8.11 4.85
CA PHE A 142 16.06 -8.73 4.05
C PHE A 142 16.22 -10.26 4.10
N GLY A 143 15.20 -10.94 4.60
CA GLY A 143 15.13 -12.40 4.67
C GLY A 143 14.38 -12.86 5.92
N PHE A 144 14.06 -14.15 6.01
CA PHE A 144 13.46 -14.68 7.23
C PHE A 144 14.52 -14.95 8.29
N GLN A 145 14.34 -14.43 9.50
CA GLN A 145 15.19 -14.74 10.65
C GLN A 145 14.34 -15.23 11.82
N THR A 146 14.84 -16.23 12.57
CA THR A 146 14.27 -16.54 13.89
C THR A 146 14.59 -15.39 14.83
N VAL A 147 13.55 -14.73 15.34
CA VAL A 147 13.71 -13.70 16.37
C VAL A 147 14.18 -14.39 17.66
N GLY A 148 15.47 -14.27 17.97
CA GLY A 148 16.08 -14.48 19.30
C GLY A 148 15.80 -15.80 20.02
N THR A 149 16.79 -16.70 20.11
CA THR A 149 16.87 -17.76 21.12
C THR A 149 17.31 -17.25 22.50
N THR A 150 16.93 -16.02 22.88
CA THR A 150 17.18 -15.53 24.24
C THR A 150 16.14 -16.16 25.19
N PRO A 151 16.53 -16.98 26.19
CA PRO A 151 15.58 -17.48 27.17
C PRO A 151 15.03 -16.30 27.98
N GLY A 152 13.83 -15.83 27.67
CA GLY A 152 13.13 -14.82 28.47
C GLY A 152 12.45 -13.65 27.75
N GLN A 153 12.57 -13.49 26.43
CA GLN A 153 11.73 -12.53 25.68
C GLN A 153 10.76 -13.26 24.76
N TRP A 154 9.77 -13.86 25.42
CA TRP A 154 8.53 -14.27 24.80
C TRP A 154 7.66 -13.02 24.65
N ASP A 155 7.64 -12.39 23.48
CA ASP A 155 6.41 -11.71 23.07
C ASP A 155 5.43 -12.79 22.62
N ASN A 156 4.75 -13.36 23.62
CA ASN A 156 3.75 -14.42 23.47
C ASN A 156 2.33 -13.84 23.48
N THR A 157 2.14 -12.64 22.90
CA THR A 157 0.78 -12.08 22.76
C THR A 157 0.43 -11.62 21.35
N VAL A 158 1.37 -11.66 20.41
CA VAL A 158 1.11 -11.46 18.99
C VAL A 158 1.64 -12.68 18.24
N TYR A 159 0.72 -13.33 17.53
CA TYR A 159 0.96 -14.26 16.44
C TYR A 159 2.35 -14.06 15.78
N ASN A 160 3.21 -15.08 15.84
CA ASN A 160 4.53 -15.06 15.20
C ASN A 160 4.45 -15.73 13.82
N PRO A 161 4.23 -14.99 12.71
CA PRO A 161 4.25 -15.54 11.35
C PRO A 161 5.61 -16.14 10.98
N ARG A 162 6.66 -15.89 11.78
CA ARG A 162 8.06 -16.30 11.54
C ARG A 162 8.44 -17.62 12.23
N SER A 163 7.46 -18.43 12.67
CA SER A 163 7.73 -19.76 13.22
C SER A 163 7.80 -20.81 12.10
N PRO A 164 8.88 -21.60 11.98
CA PRO A 164 8.99 -22.72 11.04
C PRO A 164 7.83 -23.72 11.15
N ALA A 165 7.20 -23.81 12.33
CA ALA A 165 6.05 -24.69 12.57
C ALA A 165 4.75 -24.24 11.86
N ASN A 166 4.70 -23.02 11.33
CA ASN A 166 3.52 -22.48 10.63
C ASN A 166 3.56 -22.70 9.11
N PHE A 167 4.69 -23.13 8.55
CA PHE A 167 4.82 -23.47 7.15
C PHE A 167 4.36 -24.92 6.91
N ALA A 168 3.66 -25.15 5.79
CA ALA A 168 3.15 -26.49 5.43
C ALA A 168 4.28 -27.48 5.11
N THR A 169 5.47 -26.98 4.80
CA THR A 169 6.69 -27.77 4.71
C THR A 169 7.39 -27.72 6.07
N SER A 170 7.62 -28.90 6.66
CA SER A 170 8.38 -29.06 7.90
C SER A 170 9.89 -28.88 7.68
N ASP A 171 10.28 -27.93 6.84
CA ASP A 171 11.68 -27.64 6.56
C ASP A 171 12.27 -26.83 7.72
N GLY A 172 13.09 -27.48 8.53
CA GLY A 172 13.83 -26.84 9.63
C GLY A 172 14.90 -25.82 9.19
N ASN A 173 15.00 -25.52 7.89
CA ASN A 173 16.03 -24.67 7.27
C ASN A 173 15.50 -23.32 6.74
N VAL A 174 14.27 -22.90 7.08
CA VAL A 174 13.66 -21.64 6.60
C VAL A 174 14.26 -20.38 7.26
N THR A 175 15.30 -20.53 8.09
CA THR A 175 16.01 -19.40 8.71
C THR A 175 17.17 -18.94 7.82
N HIS A 176 17.27 -17.63 7.60
CA HIS A 176 18.22 -16.95 6.69
C HIS A 176 17.99 -17.24 5.20
N THR A 177 16.73 -17.47 4.81
CA THR A 177 16.35 -17.63 3.40
C THR A 177 15.35 -16.57 2.94
N TYR A 178 15.37 -16.33 1.64
CA TYR A 178 14.37 -15.59 0.87
C TYR A 178 13.87 -16.46 -0.31
N ASP A 179 14.04 -17.78 -0.22
CA ASP A 179 13.53 -18.76 -1.18
C ASP A 179 12.06 -19.09 -0.86
N PHE A 180 11.15 -18.36 -1.50
CA PHE A 180 9.70 -18.52 -1.38
C PHE A 180 9.12 -19.02 -2.70
N PRO A 181 8.12 -19.91 -2.69
CA PRO A 181 7.34 -20.20 -3.88
C PRO A 181 6.80 -18.88 -4.48
N GLY A 182 7.02 -18.65 -5.76
CA GLY A 182 6.67 -17.39 -6.43
C GLY A 182 7.62 -16.21 -6.17
N GLY A 183 8.75 -16.44 -5.50
CA GLY A 183 9.77 -15.42 -5.22
C GLY A 183 9.57 -14.65 -3.92
N ALA A 184 10.63 -13.99 -3.46
CA ALA A 184 10.61 -13.08 -2.32
C ALA A 184 10.62 -11.62 -2.76
N HIS A 185 9.80 -10.82 -2.11
CA HIS A 185 9.75 -9.39 -2.35
C HIS A 185 9.49 -8.62 -1.05
N GLY A 186 9.89 -7.35 -1.03
CA GLY A 186 9.57 -6.47 0.08
C GLY A 186 10.16 -5.08 -0.08
N VAL A 187 9.53 -4.14 0.62
CA VAL A 187 9.81 -2.71 0.49
C VAL A 187 9.99 -2.07 1.85
N ILE A 188 10.97 -1.19 2.03
CA ILE A 188 11.04 -0.31 3.19
C ILE A 188 11.13 1.14 2.74
N GLU A 189 10.31 1.99 3.36
CA GLU A 189 10.28 3.43 3.10
C GLU A 189 10.85 4.22 4.26
N SER A 190 11.48 5.35 3.95
CA SER A 190 11.87 6.34 4.94
C SER A 190 10.69 7.21 5.37
N ASN A 191 10.88 7.92 6.50
CA ASN A 191 10.10 9.12 6.76
C ASN A 191 10.39 10.18 5.69
N THR A 192 9.58 11.24 5.66
CA THR A 192 9.87 12.39 4.80
C THR A 192 11.16 13.09 5.22
N PHE A 193 11.85 13.68 4.24
CA PHE A 193 12.98 14.57 4.45
C PHE A 193 12.89 15.77 3.49
N ASP A 194 13.63 16.83 3.79
CA ASP A 194 13.49 18.14 3.14
C ASP A 194 14.84 18.59 2.54
N LEU A 195 14.82 18.93 1.25
CA LEU A 195 15.94 19.51 0.52
C LEU A 195 15.66 20.95 0.03
N SER A 196 14.58 21.60 0.48
CA SER A 196 14.18 22.97 0.12
C SER A 196 15.24 24.03 0.42
N GLY A 197 16.09 23.78 1.41
CA GLY A 197 17.22 24.64 1.76
C GLY A 197 18.47 24.46 0.90
N TYR A 198 18.48 23.50 -0.03
CA TYR A 198 19.62 23.20 -0.90
C TYR A 198 19.35 23.64 -2.34
N ASN A 199 20.41 24.08 -3.02
CA ASN A 199 20.42 24.23 -4.47
C ASN A 199 21.09 23.01 -5.10
N ALA A 200 20.80 22.73 -6.37
CA ALA A 200 21.43 21.63 -7.10
C ALA A 200 22.98 21.69 -7.06
N ALA A 201 23.56 22.89 -7.05
CA ALA A 201 25.00 23.11 -6.96
C ALA A 201 25.63 22.62 -5.64
N ASP A 202 24.85 22.48 -4.57
CA ASP A 202 25.30 21.95 -3.28
C ASP A 202 25.51 20.43 -3.33
N LYS A 203 25.00 19.77 -4.37
CA LYS A 203 25.11 18.32 -4.62
C LYS A 203 24.75 17.50 -3.38
N PRO A 204 23.50 17.56 -2.88
CA PRO A 204 23.06 16.69 -1.81
C PRO A 204 23.27 15.22 -2.21
N VAL A 205 23.71 14.38 -1.26
CA VAL A 205 24.12 13.00 -1.53
C VAL A 205 23.58 12.05 -0.46
N LEU A 206 22.95 10.96 -0.90
CA LEU A 206 22.61 9.82 -0.06
C LEU A 206 23.80 8.86 0.03
N TYR A 207 24.21 8.54 1.26
CA TYR A 207 25.20 7.51 1.55
C TYR A 207 24.57 6.37 2.35
N PHE A 208 24.83 5.14 1.94
CA PHE A 208 24.56 3.97 2.77
C PHE A 208 25.54 2.85 2.47
N ASN A 209 25.85 2.04 3.48
CA ASN A 209 26.63 0.83 3.31
C ASN A 209 25.69 -0.36 3.10
N TYR A 210 26.03 -1.27 2.20
CA TYR A 210 25.19 -2.41 1.89
C TYR A 210 26.02 -3.66 1.56
N TYR A 211 25.38 -4.80 1.73
CA TYR A 211 25.83 -6.12 1.28
C TYR A 211 24.71 -6.71 0.44
N LEU A 212 25.05 -7.25 -0.72
CA LEU A 212 24.07 -7.79 -1.66
C LEU A 212 24.70 -8.99 -2.39
N ASP A 213 24.11 -10.17 -2.19
CA ASP A 213 24.44 -11.40 -2.92
C ASP A 213 23.23 -11.72 -3.79
N THR A 214 23.40 -11.64 -5.10
CA THR A 214 22.35 -11.86 -6.09
C THR A 214 22.74 -13.04 -6.99
N GLU A 215 21.87 -13.42 -7.91
CA GLU A 215 22.12 -14.43 -8.94
C GLU A 215 23.29 -14.11 -9.89
N LYS A 216 23.98 -12.97 -9.72
CA LYS A 216 25.20 -12.58 -10.45
C LYS A 216 25.01 -12.50 -11.97
N GLN A 217 23.83 -12.07 -12.39
CA GLN A 217 23.44 -11.83 -13.78
C GLN A 217 23.39 -10.32 -14.08
N ASP A 218 23.64 -9.90 -15.31
CA ASP A 218 23.45 -8.51 -15.77
C ASP A 218 22.43 -8.46 -16.93
N GLY A 219 21.64 -7.38 -17.03
CA GLY A 219 20.75 -7.12 -18.17
C GLY A 219 19.25 -7.26 -17.89
N GLY A 220 18.46 -7.41 -18.95
CA GLY A 220 16.99 -7.53 -18.87
C GLY A 220 16.48 -8.76 -18.12
N ASP A 221 17.36 -9.71 -17.82
CA ASP A 221 17.05 -10.96 -17.13
C ASP A 221 17.39 -10.95 -15.63
N MET A 222 17.81 -9.80 -15.04
CA MET A 222 18.09 -9.71 -13.60
C MET A 222 16.81 -9.91 -12.76
N ARG A 223 16.75 -11.03 -12.04
CA ARG A 223 15.67 -11.44 -11.14
C ARG A 223 15.90 -10.98 -9.72
N ASP A 224 17.12 -11.09 -9.19
CA ASP A 224 17.44 -10.61 -7.84
C ASP A 224 17.71 -9.10 -7.88
N ALA A 225 16.64 -8.31 -7.91
CA ALA A 225 16.73 -6.88 -8.10
C ALA A 225 16.67 -6.13 -6.76
N PHE A 226 17.69 -5.33 -6.50
CA PHE A 226 17.71 -4.32 -5.44
C PHE A 226 17.61 -2.93 -6.07
N ARG A 227 16.63 -2.16 -5.61
CA ARG A 227 16.31 -0.84 -6.14
C ARG A 227 16.11 0.19 -5.04
N VAL A 228 16.56 1.40 -5.33
CA VAL A 228 16.37 2.58 -4.50
C VAL A 228 15.62 3.61 -5.32
N TYR A 229 14.48 4.03 -4.81
CA TYR A 229 13.67 5.08 -5.41
C TYR A 229 13.60 6.29 -4.50
N ILE A 230 13.28 7.43 -5.09
CA ILE A 230 12.84 8.63 -4.39
C ILE A 230 11.50 9.07 -4.97
N ALA A 231 10.62 9.56 -4.10
CA ALA A 231 9.38 10.21 -4.50
C ALA A 231 9.29 11.57 -3.82
N ASN A 232 8.71 12.52 -4.53
CA ASN A 232 8.22 13.78 -3.97
C ASN A 232 6.76 13.62 -3.53
N GLU A 233 6.08 14.73 -3.24
CA GLU A 233 4.68 14.72 -2.84
C GLU A 233 3.72 14.19 -3.91
N ASP A 234 4.10 14.19 -5.20
CA ASP A 234 3.27 13.65 -6.28
C ASP A 234 3.10 12.12 -6.19
N GLY A 235 3.86 11.46 -5.29
CA GLY A 235 3.76 10.02 -5.04
C GLY A 235 4.41 9.14 -6.11
N ASN A 236 4.94 9.74 -7.18
CA ASN A 236 5.61 9.02 -8.26
C ASN A 236 7.04 8.62 -7.86
N TRP A 237 7.32 7.32 -7.94
CA TRP A 237 8.63 6.77 -7.63
C TRP A 237 9.61 6.91 -8.80
N SER A 238 10.66 7.67 -8.59
CA SER A 238 11.80 7.79 -9.52
C SER A 238 12.93 6.87 -9.09
N LEU A 239 13.40 6.01 -9.99
CA LEU A 239 14.51 5.10 -9.71
C LEU A 239 15.83 5.90 -9.65
N ILE A 240 16.47 5.95 -8.48
CA ILE A 240 17.74 6.67 -8.30
C ILE A 240 18.93 5.73 -8.19
N ALA A 241 18.72 4.45 -7.86
CA ALA A 241 19.78 3.46 -7.93
C ALA A 241 19.29 2.01 -8.07
N THR A 242 20.08 1.18 -8.76
CA THR A 242 19.79 -0.26 -8.89
C THR A 242 21.05 -1.11 -9.04
N ASN A 243 20.94 -2.39 -8.72
CA ASN A 243 21.96 -3.40 -8.92
C ASN A 243 21.96 -4.01 -10.34
N ASN A 244 21.07 -3.56 -11.25
CA ASN A 244 20.98 -4.06 -12.61
C ASN A 244 21.74 -3.15 -13.62
N ASN A 245 22.69 -3.71 -14.37
CA ASN A 245 23.55 -3.00 -15.33
C ASN A 245 23.10 -3.17 -16.81
N GLY A 246 21.79 -3.14 -17.09
CA GLY A 246 21.26 -3.29 -18.45
C GLY A 246 21.59 -2.18 -19.45
N GLY A 247 22.87 -1.86 -19.68
CA GLY A 247 23.37 -1.27 -20.93
C GLY A 247 22.79 0.09 -21.30
N GLY A 248 22.81 1.03 -20.37
CA GLY A 248 22.47 2.42 -20.68
C GLY A 248 22.56 3.26 -19.44
N GLU A 249 23.12 4.44 -19.60
CA GLU A 249 22.66 5.63 -18.90
C GLU A 249 21.12 5.63 -18.93
N PHE A 250 20.49 5.04 -17.90
CA PHE A 250 19.04 4.95 -17.82
C PHE A 250 18.52 6.31 -17.39
N VAL A 251 18.20 7.10 -18.39
CA VAL A 251 17.36 8.28 -18.31
C VAL A 251 16.02 7.83 -17.74
N THR A 252 15.70 8.21 -16.50
CA THR A 252 14.33 8.19 -15.98
C THR A 252 13.42 8.98 -16.92
N ASP A 253 12.10 8.80 -16.86
CA ASP A 253 11.16 9.61 -17.67
C ASP A 253 11.32 11.14 -17.45
N ASP A 254 12.06 11.57 -16.41
CA ASP A 254 12.37 12.97 -16.12
C ASP A 254 13.71 13.48 -16.70
N GLY A 255 14.55 12.62 -17.28
CA GLY A 255 15.87 13.02 -17.77
C GLY A 255 17.05 12.71 -16.83
N SER A 256 16.84 12.18 -15.63
CA SER A 256 17.88 11.89 -14.65
C SER A 256 18.43 10.46 -14.76
N ASN A 257 19.74 10.31 -14.65
CA ASN A 257 20.40 9.01 -14.71
C ASN A 257 20.30 8.31 -13.36
N GLY A 258 19.57 7.18 -13.29
CA GLY A 258 19.66 6.29 -12.14
C GLY A 258 21.10 5.79 -11.97
N GLN A 259 21.68 5.95 -10.78
CA GLN A 259 23.07 5.56 -10.55
C GLN A 259 23.15 4.06 -10.27
N ILE A 260 23.99 3.34 -11.03
CA ILE A 260 24.18 1.92 -10.76
C ILE A 260 24.82 1.78 -9.36
N LEU A 261 24.19 1.01 -8.48
CA LEU A 261 24.78 0.63 -7.18
C LEU A 261 26.09 -0.14 -7.41
N PHE A 262 26.26 -0.70 -8.61
CA PHE A 262 27.48 -1.34 -9.10
C PHE A 262 28.15 -0.55 -10.22
N ASP A 263 29.44 -0.24 -10.06
CA ASP A 263 30.30 -0.14 -11.22
C ASP A 263 30.76 -1.56 -11.56
N VAL A 264 30.42 -2.07 -12.76
CA VAL A 264 30.94 -3.36 -13.27
C VAL A 264 32.47 -3.36 -13.43
N GLY A 265 33.13 -2.22 -13.15
CA GLY A 265 34.58 -2.06 -13.11
C GLY A 265 35.29 -2.15 -11.75
N ASP A 266 34.62 -2.33 -10.60
CA ASP A 266 35.31 -2.38 -9.27
C ASP A 266 35.74 -3.81 -8.86
N THR A 267 36.22 -4.59 -9.82
CA THR A 267 37.35 -5.48 -9.54
C THR A 267 38.58 -4.58 -9.65
N GLY A 268 39.57 -4.68 -8.77
CA GLY A 268 40.78 -3.84 -8.80
C GLY A 268 41.69 -4.02 -10.04
N THR A 269 41.13 -4.15 -11.23
CA THR A 269 41.76 -4.47 -12.49
C THR A 269 41.11 -3.65 -13.60
N ARG A 270 41.80 -2.54 -13.94
CA ARG A 270 41.83 -1.85 -15.23
C ARG A 270 40.75 -2.25 -16.25
N ALA A 271 39.95 -1.25 -16.63
CA ALA A 271 39.23 -1.11 -17.91
C ALA A 271 39.55 -2.20 -18.94
N GLY A 272 38.64 -3.18 -19.08
CA GLY A 272 38.76 -4.24 -20.07
C GLY A 272 38.10 -5.57 -19.71
N ASP A 273 37.67 -5.78 -18.47
CA ASP A 273 37.03 -7.03 -18.01
C ASP A 273 35.60 -6.78 -17.52
N ASN A 274 34.68 -6.49 -18.46
CA ASN A 274 33.25 -6.36 -18.19
C ASN A 274 32.54 -7.73 -18.10
N THR A 275 33.16 -8.74 -17.49
CA THR A 275 32.57 -10.10 -17.40
C THR A 275 32.69 -10.76 -16.03
N GLY A 276 33.09 -10.03 -14.98
CA GLY A 276 33.23 -10.58 -13.63
C GLY A 276 31.99 -10.35 -12.75
N PRO A 277 31.50 -11.36 -12.00
CA PRO A 277 30.38 -11.18 -11.07
C PRO A 277 30.75 -10.20 -9.95
N ALA A 278 29.75 -9.45 -9.48
CA ALA A 278 29.84 -8.58 -8.32
C ALA A 278 30.43 -9.36 -7.11
N PRO A 279 31.57 -8.94 -6.52
CA PRO A 279 32.16 -9.62 -5.38
C PRO A 279 31.25 -9.59 -4.15
N ASN A 280 31.17 -10.71 -3.41
CA ASN A 280 30.31 -10.85 -2.22
C ASN A 280 30.92 -10.14 -1.00
N VAL A 281 30.91 -8.79 -1.03
CA VAL A 281 31.58 -7.91 -0.07
C VAL A 281 30.71 -6.72 0.27
N TRP A 282 30.97 -6.11 1.44
CA TRP A 282 30.35 -4.84 1.82
C TRP A 282 30.82 -3.70 0.93
N ARG A 283 29.90 -2.80 0.64
CA ARG A 283 30.08 -1.65 -0.25
C ARG A 283 29.44 -0.41 0.35
N GLN A 284 29.80 0.74 -0.21
CA GLN A 284 29.13 2.01 0.07
C GLN A 284 28.53 2.56 -1.23
N ALA A 285 27.22 2.81 -1.20
CA ALA A 285 26.54 3.57 -2.22
C ALA A 285 26.71 5.07 -1.95
N ARG A 286 26.83 5.84 -3.03
CA ARG A 286 26.90 7.30 -3.02
C ARG A 286 26.02 7.83 -4.15
N ILE A 287 24.80 8.25 -3.83
CA ILE A 287 23.78 8.64 -4.81
C ILE A 287 23.56 10.15 -4.77
N LEU A 288 23.73 10.83 -5.90
CA LEU A 288 23.43 12.26 -6.01
C LEU A 288 21.91 12.49 -6.00
N LEU A 289 21.47 13.51 -5.26
CA LEU A 289 20.07 13.93 -5.13
C LEU A 289 19.86 15.38 -5.61
N ASP A 290 20.77 15.91 -6.42
CA ASP A 290 20.76 17.30 -6.87
C ASP A 290 19.53 17.66 -7.73
N ALA A 291 18.95 16.69 -8.44
CA ALA A 291 17.67 16.84 -9.13
C ALA A 291 16.49 17.14 -8.18
N TYR A 292 16.61 16.78 -6.90
CA TYR A 292 15.58 16.97 -5.87
C TYR A 292 15.90 18.13 -4.91
N ALA A 293 17.00 18.85 -5.15
CA ALA A 293 17.31 20.06 -4.38
C ALA A 293 16.21 21.12 -4.57
N GLY A 294 15.81 21.78 -3.49
CA GLY A 294 14.70 22.72 -3.49
C GLY A 294 13.33 22.09 -3.21
N GLN A 295 13.23 20.75 -3.13
CA GLN A 295 11.98 20.04 -2.87
C GLN A 295 11.85 19.62 -1.39
N SER A 296 10.62 19.59 -0.89
CA SER A 296 10.25 19.08 0.44
C SER A 296 9.44 17.79 0.33
N ASP A 297 9.13 17.17 1.48
CA ASP A 297 8.32 15.95 1.58
C ASP A 297 8.84 14.76 0.76
N LEU A 298 10.16 14.72 0.52
CA LEU A 298 10.83 13.65 -0.20
C LEU A 298 10.88 12.37 0.63
N ARG A 299 10.81 11.21 -0.01
CA ARG A 299 10.93 9.90 0.64
C ARG A 299 11.81 8.97 -0.17
N LEU A 300 12.52 8.08 0.52
CA LEU A 300 13.28 7.00 -0.09
C LEU A 300 12.50 5.69 0.04
N ARG A 301 12.56 4.86 -0.98
CA ARG A 301 12.06 3.48 -0.99
C ARG A 301 13.20 2.54 -1.36
N PHE A 302 13.42 1.55 -0.52
CA PHE A 302 14.33 0.44 -0.80
C PHE A 302 13.49 -0.80 -1.08
N GLU A 303 13.71 -1.40 -2.23
CA GLU A 303 12.97 -2.55 -2.70
C GLU A 303 13.94 -3.68 -3.01
N PHE A 304 13.60 -4.89 -2.56
CA PHE A 304 14.20 -6.11 -3.05
C PHE A 304 13.10 -7.02 -3.58
N ASP A 305 13.32 -7.59 -4.76
CA ASP A 305 12.40 -8.49 -5.42
C ASP A 305 13.19 -9.54 -6.19
N SER A 306 12.89 -10.83 -6.01
CA SER A 306 13.56 -11.94 -6.68
C SER A 306 12.90 -12.35 -8.02
N SER A 307 11.87 -11.63 -8.46
CA SER A 307 11.25 -11.74 -9.80
C SER A 307 11.70 -10.65 -10.75
N GLY A 308 12.57 -9.77 -10.28
CA GLY A 308 13.19 -8.72 -11.08
C GLY A 308 12.47 -7.38 -10.95
N ASN A 309 11.23 -7.28 -10.46
CA ASN A 309 10.58 -6.03 -10.05
C ASN A 309 9.24 -6.31 -9.32
N SER A 310 8.79 -5.37 -8.49
CA SER A 310 7.51 -5.50 -7.76
C SER A 310 6.25 -5.30 -8.60
N ARG A 311 6.38 -4.96 -9.90
CA ARG A 311 5.29 -4.65 -10.83
C ARG A 311 4.30 -3.58 -10.36
N VAL A 312 4.69 -2.71 -9.42
CA VAL A 312 3.84 -1.57 -9.00
C VAL A 312 3.52 -0.71 -10.22
N GLY A 313 2.25 -0.37 -10.40
CA GLY A 313 1.72 0.30 -11.59
C GLY A 313 1.21 -0.64 -12.68
N ASP A 314 1.40 -1.96 -12.55
CA ASP A 314 0.83 -2.93 -13.47
C ASP A 314 -0.60 -3.30 -13.06
N GLY A 315 -1.58 -2.79 -13.81
CA GLY A 315 -3.00 -3.03 -13.58
C GLY A 315 -3.43 -4.50 -13.65
N ALA A 316 -2.61 -5.40 -14.21
CA ALA A 316 -2.89 -6.83 -14.28
C ALA A 316 -2.28 -7.65 -13.13
N SER A 317 -1.44 -7.05 -12.27
CA SER A 317 -0.79 -7.76 -11.16
C SER A 317 -0.85 -6.98 -9.84
N THR A 318 0.13 -6.12 -9.59
CA THR A 318 0.28 -5.41 -8.31
C THR A 318 -0.64 -4.19 -8.19
N GLY A 319 -1.09 -3.63 -9.32
CA GLY A 319 -1.89 -2.42 -9.37
C GLY A 319 -1.11 -1.16 -8.98
N ASP A 320 -1.82 -0.04 -8.92
CA ASP A 320 -1.26 1.25 -8.52
C ASP A 320 -1.15 1.36 -6.99
N GLU A 321 -0.25 2.27 -6.56
CA GLU A 321 -0.13 2.68 -5.17
C GLU A 321 -0.93 3.97 -4.93
N LEU A 322 -1.90 3.91 -4.01
CA LEU A 322 -2.57 5.12 -3.52
C LEU A 322 -1.88 5.65 -2.26
N ARG A 323 -1.40 6.89 -2.32
CA ARG A 323 -0.72 7.58 -1.21
C ARG A 323 -1.61 8.68 -0.64
N MET A 324 -1.67 8.73 0.69
CA MET A 324 -2.45 9.73 1.42
C MET A 324 -1.59 10.90 1.81
N ILE A 325 -2.17 12.10 1.72
CA ILE A 325 -1.61 13.35 2.20
C ILE A 325 -2.43 13.86 3.39
N ASP A 326 -1.88 14.82 4.13
CA ASP A 326 -2.56 15.43 5.26
C ASP A 326 -3.83 16.16 4.78
N GLY A 327 -4.88 16.15 5.61
CA GLY A 327 -6.17 16.74 5.25
C GLY A 327 -6.10 18.24 4.97
N ASN A 328 -5.11 18.96 5.51
CA ASN A 328 -4.89 20.37 5.20
C ASN A 328 -4.40 20.62 3.76
N LYS A 329 -3.77 19.61 3.15
CA LYS A 329 -3.30 19.66 1.76
C LYS A 329 -4.42 19.35 0.78
N LEU A 330 -5.49 18.69 1.23
CA LEU A 330 -6.69 18.44 0.43
C LEU A 330 -7.52 19.71 0.23
N ARG A 331 -8.33 19.69 -0.84
CA ARG A 331 -9.38 20.68 -1.11
C ARG A 331 -10.71 19.97 -1.23
N ASP A 332 -11.74 20.67 -0.82
CA ASP A 332 -13.12 20.23 -1.01
C ASP A 332 -13.40 19.98 -2.50
N GLY A 333 -14.08 18.88 -2.80
CA GLY A 333 -14.34 18.45 -4.18
C GLY A 333 -13.14 17.84 -4.90
N GLN A 334 -12.00 17.67 -4.23
CA GLN A 334 -10.87 16.94 -4.81
C GLN A 334 -11.23 15.46 -4.92
N THR A 335 -10.92 14.85 -6.06
CA THR A 335 -11.30 13.47 -6.35
C THR A 335 -10.10 12.58 -6.65
N PHE A 336 -10.30 11.28 -6.49
CA PHE A 336 -9.51 10.24 -7.15
C PHE A 336 -10.45 9.20 -7.75
N VAL A 337 -9.96 8.48 -8.75
CA VAL A 337 -10.76 7.49 -9.47
C VAL A 337 -10.11 6.13 -9.29
N ILE A 338 -10.91 5.14 -8.90
CA ILE A 338 -10.54 3.74 -9.03
C ILE A 338 -11.19 3.23 -10.30
N SER A 339 -10.33 2.78 -11.22
CA SER A 339 -10.78 2.06 -12.41
C SER A 339 -10.66 0.56 -12.17
N ASP A 340 -11.72 -0.17 -12.48
CA ASP A 340 -11.63 -1.60 -12.74
C ASP A 340 -10.92 -1.83 -14.08
N THR A 341 -10.40 -3.04 -14.33
CA THR A 341 -9.77 -3.39 -15.63
C THR A 341 -10.78 -3.42 -16.80
N ASP A 342 -12.07 -3.17 -16.56
CA ASP A 342 -13.24 -3.26 -17.43
C ASP A 342 -13.62 -1.87 -17.92
N GLY A 343 -12.94 -0.86 -17.37
CA GLY A 343 -13.20 0.53 -17.63
C GLY A 343 -14.36 1.10 -16.80
N THR A 344 -14.96 0.32 -15.91
CA THR A 344 -15.84 0.84 -14.84
C THR A 344 -15.00 1.71 -13.93
N GLN A 345 -15.49 2.90 -13.66
CA GLN A 345 -14.81 3.89 -12.83
C GLN A 345 -15.71 4.24 -11.66
N VAL A 346 -15.12 4.25 -10.47
CA VAL A 346 -15.73 4.87 -9.30
C VAL A 346 -14.90 6.07 -8.91
N THR A 347 -15.55 7.24 -8.89
CA THR A 347 -14.97 8.48 -8.38
C THR A 347 -15.23 8.55 -6.89
N PHE A 348 -14.17 8.80 -6.13
CA PHE A 348 -14.22 9.13 -4.71
C PHE A 348 -13.92 10.61 -4.57
N GLU A 349 -14.73 11.32 -3.79
CA GLU A 349 -14.61 12.76 -3.55
C GLU A 349 -14.33 13.02 -2.07
N PHE A 350 -13.28 13.78 -1.79
CA PHE A 350 -13.01 14.30 -0.46
C PHE A 350 -13.97 15.46 -0.16
N ASP A 351 -14.91 15.21 0.76
CA ASP A 351 -15.80 16.26 1.29
C ASP A 351 -15.18 16.85 2.56
N LEU A 352 -14.80 18.12 2.46
CA LEU A 352 -14.40 18.93 3.61
C LEU A 352 -15.56 19.84 4.02
N GLY A 353 -16.55 20.05 3.16
CA GLY A 353 -17.55 21.09 3.29
C GLY A 353 -16.94 22.49 3.25
N TYR A 354 -17.63 23.45 3.86
CA TYR A 354 -17.14 24.83 3.86
C TYR A 354 -15.78 24.97 4.59
N THR A 355 -14.90 25.77 4.02
CA THR A 355 -13.63 26.17 4.62
C THR A 355 -13.47 27.68 4.58
N LEU A 356 -13.20 28.28 5.74
CA LEU A 356 -12.86 29.69 5.85
C LEU A 356 -11.35 29.88 5.64
N VAL A 357 -10.97 30.85 4.81
CA VAL A 357 -9.58 31.22 4.56
C VAL A 357 -9.40 32.69 4.94
N ALA A 358 -8.75 32.94 6.07
CA ALA A 358 -8.57 34.30 6.55
C ALA A 358 -7.61 35.08 5.63
N PRO A 359 -7.98 36.31 5.24
CA PRO A 359 -7.04 37.23 4.60
C PRO A 359 -6.18 37.92 5.66
N THR A 360 -5.26 38.79 5.23
CA THR A 360 -4.57 39.66 6.18
C THR A 360 -5.50 40.74 6.71
N GLY A 361 -5.20 41.29 7.89
CA GLY A 361 -5.99 42.37 8.47
C GLY A 361 -6.05 43.62 7.59
N LYS A 362 -5.04 43.84 6.75
CA LYS A 362 -4.99 44.94 5.77
C LYS A 362 -6.08 44.82 4.69
N ASP A 363 -6.49 43.61 4.36
CA ASP A 363 -7.50 43.34 3.32
C ASP A 363 -8.93 43.36 3.88
N LEU A 364 -9.07 43.56 5.19
CA LEU A 364 -10.36 43.68 5.87
C LEU A 364 -10.80 45.14 5.97
N VAL A 365 -12.08 45.38 5.69
CA VAL A 365 -12.75 46.67 5.86
C VAL A 365 -13.88 46.53 6.86
N ASP A 366 -14.11 47.58 7.65
CA ASP A 366 -15.26 47.65 8.57
C ASP A 366 -16.58 47.42 7.82
N GLY A 367 -17.35 46.44 8.31
CA GLY A 367 -18.59 46.00 7.69
C GLY A 367 -18.45 44.80 6.75
N ASN A 368 -17.23 44.35 6.43
CA ASN A 368 -17.03 43.03 5.83
C ASN A 368 -17.66 41.96 6.71
N SER A 369 -18.30 40.97 6.11
CA SER A 369 -19.03 39.98 6.88
C SER A 369 -19.10 38.63 6.19
N PHE A 370 -19.34 37.60 6.99
CA PHE A 370 -19.69 36.28 6.52
C PHE A 370 -20.84 35.72 7.35
N THR A 371 -21.64 34.85 6.75
CA THR A 371 -22.81 34.23 7.38
C THR A 371 -22.66 32.73 7.33
N LEU A 372 -22.87 32.06 8.47
CA LEU A 372 -22.86 30.59 8.59
C LEU A 372 -24.19 30.15 9.21
N ASN A 373 -24.93 29.23 8.57
CA ASN A 373 -26.22 28.71 9.07
C ASN A 373 -27.15 29.82 9.62
N ALA A 374 -27.29 30.92 8.86
CA ALA A 374 -28.03 32.14 9.18
C ALA A 374 -27.46 33.08 10.28
N THR A 375 -26.31 32.77 10.87
CA THR A 375 -25.62 33.68 11.81
C THR A 375 -24.57 34.51 11.08
N THR A 376 -24.72 35.84 11.08
CA THR A 376 -23.77 36.76 10.46
C THR A 376 -22.72 37.25 11.45
N TYR A 377 -21.46 37.08 11.09
CA TYR A 377 -20.29 37.64 11.74
C TYR A 377 -19.77 38.82 10.94
N THR A 378 -19.53 39.94 11.62
CA THR A 378 -19.12 41.19 10.96
C THR A 378 -17.80 41.65 11.53
N PHE A 379 -16.85 41.93 10.64
CA PHE A 379 -15.59 42.55 10.97
C PHE A 379 -15.80 44.04 11.27
N ARG A 380 -15.32 44.51 12.43
CA ARG A 380 -15.50 45.87 12.95
C ARG A 380 -14.21 46.43 13.49
N ASN A 381 -14.01 47.75 13.37
CA ASN A 381 -12.94 48.44 14.10
C ASN A 381 -13.19 48.42 15.62
N SER A 382 -14.46 48.55 16.02
CA SER A 382 -14.89 48.59 17.41
C SER A 382 -16.08 47.64 17.61
N PRO A 383 -15.84 46.34 17.90
CA PRO A 383 -16.92 45.38 18.08
C PRO A 383 -17.75 45.69 19.33
N ALA A 384 -19.08 45.69 19.19
CA ALA A 384 -20.05 45.91 20.25
C ALA A 384 -21.00 44.71 20.45
N LEU A 385 -21.09 43.81 19.45
CA LEU A 385 -21.96 42.64 19.48
C LEU A 385 -21.18 41.32 19.64
N ALA A 386 -21.88 40.29 20.13
CA ALA A 386 -21.31 38.97 20.35
C ALA A 386 -20.84 38.25 19.08
N THR A 387 -21.28 38.70 17.89
CA THR A 387 -20.90 38.17 16.56
C THR A 387 -19.90 39.08 15.83
N GLU A 388 -19.44 40.16 16.44
CA GLU A 388 -18.50 41.09 15.80
C GLU A 388 -17.04 40.72 16.09
N ILE A 389 -16.21 40.78 15.04
CA ILE A 389 -14.79 40.41 15.07
C ILE A 389 -13.97 41.69 14.92
N GLN A 390 -13.03 41.94 15.82
CA GLN A 390 -12.19 43.13 15.73
C GLN A 390 -11.22 43.03 14.55
N ILE A 391 -11.11 44.10 13.76
CA ILE A 391 -10.11 44.25 12.70
C ILE A 391 -8.87 44.96 13.27
N ASP A 392 -7.68 44.51 12.89
CA ASP A 392 -6.45 45.28 12.97
C ASP A 392 -5.69 45.16 11.64
N PRO A 393 -5.39 46.27 10.93
CA PRO A 393 -4.67 46.23 9.66
C PRO A 393 -3.28 45.57 9.72
N ASN A 394 -2.71 45.40 10.91
CA ASN A 394 -1.42 44.75 11.10
C ASN A 394 -1.52 43.24 11.37
N ASP A 395 -2.73 42.70 11.54
CA ASP A 395 -2.90 41.26 11.75
C ASP A 395 -2.40 40.48 10.52
N SER A 396 -1.60 39.46 10.77
CA SER A 396 -1.37 38.37 9.84
C SER A 396 -2.66 37.57 9.61
N ALA A 397 -2.71 36.81 8.51
CA ALA A 397 -3.84 35.92 8.22
C ALA A 397 -4.12 34.91 9.35
N ASN A 398 -3.07 34.43 10.02
CA ASN A 398 -3.21 33.54 11.17
C ASN A 398 -3.87 34.26 12.36
N GLU A 399 -3.47 35.49 12.65
CA GLU A 399 -4.07 36.29 13.75
C GLU A 399 -5.53 36.63 13.46
N VAL A 400 -5.88 36.95 12.20
CA VAL A 400 -7.28 37.10 11.78
C VAL A 400 -8.05 35.80 12.03
N MET A 401 -7.50 34.65 11.65
CA MET A 401 -8.15 33.35 11.88
C MET A 401 -8.32 33.03 13.36
N ASP A 402 -7.35 33.40 14.21
CA ASP A 402 -7.50 33.28 15.67
C ASP A 402 -8.67 34.10 16.21
N LYS A 403 -8.87 35.33 15.69
CA LYS A 403 -10.01 36.18 16.05
C LYS A 403 -11.34 35.60 15.56
N ILE A 404 -11.39 35.05 14.34
CA ILE A 404 -12.56 34.34 13.81
C ILE A 404 -12.91 33.16 14.73
N ARG A 405 -11.95 32.27 14.98
CA ARG A 405 -12.17 31.07 15.81
C ARG A 405 -12.61 31.43 17.23
N ALA A 406 -11.96 32.42 17.86
CA ALA A 406 -12.35 32.88 19.19
C ALA A 406 -13.80 33.35 19.22
N ARG A 407 -14.25 34.03 18.16
CA ARG A 407 -15.63 34.50 18.04
C ARG A 407 -16.62 33.38 17.80
N LEU A 408 -16.32 32.43 16.92
CA LEU A 408 -17.14 31.24 16.68
C LEU A 408 -17.30 30.39 17.95
N ASN A 409 -16.23 30.26 18.75
CA ASN A 409 -16.28 29.56 20.03
C ASN A 409 -17.16 30.32 21.04
N ALA A 410 -17.03 31.64 21.11
CA ALA A 410 -17.80 32.48 22.04
C ALA A 410 -19.31 32.49 21.75
N THR A 411 -19.71 32.34 20.49
CA THR A 411 -21.12 32.21 20.09
C THR A 411 -21.65 30.78 20.19
N GLY A 412 -20.84 29.82 20.63
CA GLY A 412 -21.21 28.40 20.71
C GLY A 412 -21.36 27.74 19.34
N PHE A 413 -20.87 28.39 18.27
CA PHE A 413 -20.94 27.87 16.91
C PHE A 413 -19.93 26.76 16.67
N PHE A 414 -18.82 26.78 17.40
CA PHE A 414 -17.67 25.92 17.15
C PHE A 414 -17.02 25.49 18.47
N THR A 415 -16.66 24.22 18.62
CA THR A 415 -16.05 23.68 19.85
C THR A 415 -14.82 22.81 19.60
N ALA A 416 -14.51 22.46 18.35
CA ALA A 416 -13.42 21.55 18.01
C ALA A 416 -12.11 22.29 17.68
N SER A 417 -11.05 22.06 18.46
CA SER A 417 -9.72 22.66 18.21
C SER A 417 -9.01 22.15 16.95
N GLY A 418 -9.47 21.03 16.40
CA GLY A 418 -8.80 20.28 15.34
C GLY A 418 -9.51 20.33 14.00
N LEU A 419 -9.84 21.51 13.48
CA LEU A 419 -10.25 21.68 12.07
C LEU A 419 -9.52 22.88 11.42
N ARG A 420 -8.43 23.34 12.03
CA ARG A 420 -7.68 24.53 11.60
C ARG A 420 -6.29 24.14 11.15
N ASP A 421 -5.87 24.68 10.01
CA ASP A 421 -4.48 24.72 9.59
C ASP A 421 -4.08 26.15 9.21
N GLY A 422 -3.21 26.76 10.03
CA GLY A 422 -2.78 28.15 9.84
C GLY A 422 -3.96 29.13 9.72
N HIS A 423 -4.14 29.68 8.52
CA HIS A 423 -5.17 30.68 8.20
C HIS A 423 -6.43 30.05 7.61
N ARG A 424 -6.51 28.71 7.55
CA ARG A 424 -7.65 27.95 7.06
C ARG A 424 -8.38 27.28 8.22
N LEU A 425 -9.71 27.36 8.22
CA LEU A 425 -10.58 26.75 9.22
C LEU A 425 -11.71 26.02 8.52
N ASN A 426 -11.66 24.70 8.58
CA ASN A 426 -12.68 23.82 8.06
C ASN A 426 -13.90 23.79 9.01
N ILE A 427 -15.10 23.87 8.43
CA ILE A 427 -16.38 23.97 9.15
C ILE A 427 -17.43 23.03 8.53
N PRO A 428 -17.19 21.70 8.57
CA PRO A 428 -17.92 20.71 7.77
C PRO A 428 -19.40 20.62 8.14
N THR A 429 -19.78 20.94 9.38
CA THR A 429 -21.18 20.92 9.83
C THR A 429 -22.02 22.11 9.33
N VAL A 430 -21.43 23.05 8.59
CA VAL A 430 -22.14 24.23 8.09
C VAL A 430 -22.84 23.88 6.80
N LEU A 431 -24.17 24.04 6.75
CA LEU A 431 -24.98 23.71 5.57
C LEU A 431 -25.08 24.87 4.58
N THR A 432 -24.98 26.11 5.09
CA THR A 432 -25.04 27.32 4.28
C THR A 432 -24.00 28.32 4.73
N ALA A 433 -23.21 28.83 3.78
CA ALA A 433 -22.26 29.89 4.04
C ALA A 433 -22.28 30.95 2.93
N SER A 434 -22.03 32.21 3.30
CA SER A 434 -21.85 33.29 2.34
C SER A 434 -20.91 34.35 2.90
N ALA A 435 -20.23 35.08 2.01
CA ALA A 435 -19.30 36.15 2.36
C ALA A 435 -19.68 37.43 1.60
N SER A 436 -19.51 38.59 2.24
CA SER A 436 -19.83 39.90 1.67
C SER A 436 -18.70 40.90 1.96
N GLY A 437 -18.19 41.52 0.90
CA GLY A 437 -17.08 42.46 0.96
C GLY A 437 -15.71 41.84 1.28
N LEU A 438 -15.62 40.51 1.33
CA LEU A 438 -14.40 39.74 1.57
C LEU A 438 -13.80 39.23 0.24
N PRO A 439 -12.49 38.88 0.22
CA PRO A 439 -11.87 38.26 -0.95
C PRO A 439 -12.61 36.99 -1.40
N GLY A 440 -12.64 36.73 -2.70
CA GLY A 440 -13.32 35.53 -3.24
C GLY A 440 -12.75 34.20 -2.72
N THR A 441 -11.52 34.21 -2.22
CA THR A 441 -10.88 33.07 -1.57
C THR A 441 -11.29 32.87 -0.11
N PHE A 442 -12.04 33.79 0.49
CA PHE A 442 -12.38 33.72 1.92
C PHE A 442 -13.23 32.49 2.27
N LEU A 443 -14.10 32.07 1.36
CA LEU A 443 -14.99 30.93 1.55
C LEU A 443 -14.75 29.94 0.40
N GLU A 444 -14.25 28.77 0.76
CA GLU A 444 -14.01 27.65 -0.15
C GLU A 444 -14.97 26.50 0.17
N GLY A 445 -15.20 25.63 -0.81
CA GLY A 445 -15.95 24.39 -0.67
C GLY A 445 -17.47 24.55 -0.50
N THR A 446 -18.16 23.42 -0.52
CA THR A 446 -19.59 23.26 -0.25
C THR A 446 -19.83 21.89 0.39
N PRO A 447 -20.78 21.74 1.32
CA PRO A 447 -21.07 20.43 1.92
C PRO A 447 -21.56 19.41 0.91
N GLY A 448 -21.10 18.17 1.06
CA GLY A 448 -21.43 17.05 0.23
C GLY A 448 -20.67 17.03 -1.09
N ILE A 449 -20.99 16.02 -1.90
CA ILE A 449 -20.27 15.73 -3.14
C ILE A 449 -20.77 16.54 -4.35
N SER A 450 -19.85 16.84 -5.25
CA SER A 450 -20.09 17.54 -6.52
C SER A 450 -20.77 16.66 -7.58
N GLY A 451 -20.48 15.36 -7.60
CA GLY A 451 -21.09 14.37 -8.49
C GLY A 451 -22.12 13.49 -7.78
N LEU A 452 -23.33 13.36 -8.34
CA LEU A 452 -24.40 12.52 -7.76
C LEU A 452 -24.07 11.01 -7.70
N SER A 453 -23.01 10.58 -8.38
CA SER A 453 -22.53 9.20 -8.43
C SER A 453 -21.23 8.98 -7.65
N ASP A 454 -20.68 10.03 -7.07
CA ASP A 454 -19.38 9.97 -6.41
C ASP A 454 -19.54 9.36 -5.01
N VAL A 455 -18.49 8.72 -4.52
CA VAL A 455 -18.44 8.20 -3.15
C VAL A 455 -17.86 9.28 -2.27
N GLU A 456 -18.65 9.74 -1.31
CA GLU A 456 -18.28 10.75 -0.32
C GLU A 456 -17.23 10.20 0.65
N LEU A 457 -16.16 10.98 0.86
CA LEU A 457 -15.12 10.72 1.83
C LEU A 457 -15.01 11.90 2.79
N ASP A 458 -15.67 11.77 3.94
CA ASP A 458 -15.67 12.78 5.01
C ASP A 458 -14.27 12.96 5.59
N VAL A 459 -13.62 14.07 5.25
CA VAL A 459 -12.30 14.42 5.77
C VAL A 459 -12.29 15.82 6.38
N THR A 460 -11.31 16.09 7.23
CA THR A 460 -11.14 17.43 7.81
C THR A 460 -9.71 17.91 7.66
N ALA A 461 -9.53 19.24 7.65
CA ALA A 461 -8.22 19.84 7.47
C ALA A 461 -7.20 19.48 8.58
N ALA A 462 -7.62 18.96 9.73
CA ALA A 462 -6.67 18.57 10.79
C ALA A 462 -6.37 17.07 10.83
N MET A 463 -7.02 16.27 9.99
CA MET A 463 -6.67 14.86 9.89
C MET A 463 -5.24 14.74 9.35
N PRO A 464 -4.31 14.07 10.05
CA PRO A 464 -3.05 13.69 9.45
C PRO A 464 -3.31 12.70 8.31
N ALA A 465 -2.33 12.56 7.42
CA ALA A 465 -2.33 11.51 6.39
C ALA A 465 -2.44 10.12 7.05
N TRP A 466 -1.81 9.97 8.22
CA TRP A 466 -1.78 8.75 9.00
C TRP A 466 -1.51 9.01 10.49
N ASP A 467 -2.24 8.33 11.37
CA ASP A 467 -1.97 8.25 12.81
C ASP A 467 -1.68 6.79 13.22
N SER A 468 -0.48 6.57 13.77
CA SER A 468 -0.05 5.27 14.28
C SER A 468 -0.87 4.74 15.47
N ASN A 469 -1.65 5.59 16.13
CA ASN A 469 -2.50 5.21 17.28
C ASN A 469 -3.91 4.74 16.87
N ASN A 470 -4.22 4.79 15.58
CA ASN A 470 -5.31 4.08 14.87
C ASN A 470 -6.63 3.88 15.64
N ASN A 471 -7.41 4.95 15.79
CA ASN A 471 -8.86 4.84 15.77
C ASN A 471 -9.31 5.19 14.34
N PHE A 472 -10.06 4.31 13.68
CA PHE A 472 -10.43 4.32 12.26
C PHE A 472 -11.17 5.57 11.71
N ALA A 473 -11.24 6.67 12.46
CA ALA A 473 -11.87 7.93 12.07
C ALA A 473 -10.96 9.17 12.24
N ASP A 474 -9.69 8.99 12.63
CA ASP A 474 -8.83 10.12 13.01
C ASP A 474 -7.81 10.51 11.92
N ASP A 475 -7.69 9.77 10.80
CA ASP A 475 -6.77 10.06 9.69
C ASP A 475 -7.37 9.85 8.29
N VAL A 476 -6.77 10.50 7.27
CA VAL A 476 -7.24 10.46 5.87
C VAL A 476 -7.19 9.03 5.31
N LYS A 477 -6.14 8.27 5.65
CA LYS A 477 -5.97 6.90 5.18
C LYS A 477 -7.12 5.99 5.60
N SER A 478 -7.59 6.12 6.83
CA SER A 478 -8.67 5.29 7.36
C SER A 478 -9.99 5.60 6.66
N VAL A 479 -10.30 6.89 6.44
CA VAL A 479 -11.51 7.32 5.70
C VAL A 479 -11.52 6.73 4.29
N VAL A 480 -10.45 6.91 3.51
CA VAL A 480 -10.36 6.38 2.14
C VAL A 480 -10.53 4.87 2.14
N ARG A 481 -9.86 4.19 3.08
CA ARG A 481 -9.89 2.74 3.17
C ARG A 481 -11.28 2.20 3.48
N VAL A 482 -12.02 2.86 4.38
CA VAL A 482 -13.41 2.52 4.69
C VAL A 482 -14.29 2.75 3.47
N GLY A 483 -14.19 3.91 2.81
CA GLY A 483 -14.97 4.22 1.62
C GLY A 483 -14.77 3.21 0.48
N ILE A 484 -13.51 2.83 0.20
CA ILE A 484 -13.21 1.78 -0.80
C ILE A 484 -13.82 0.44 -0.39
N ALA A 485 -13.69 0.06 0.89
CA ALA A 485 -14.21 -1.21 1.37
C ALA A 485 -15.75 -1.27 1.34
N GLU A 486 -16.44 -0.17 1.62
CA GLU A 486 -17.90 -0.08 1.53
C GLU A 486 -18.37 -0.15 0.08
N GLN A 487 -17.69 0.54 -0.82
CA GLN A 487 -18.06 0.60 -2.23
C GLN A 487 -17.83 -0.73 -2.96
N PHE A 488 -16.70 -1.39 -2.71
CA PHE A 488 -16.28 -2.58 -3.46
C PHE A 488 -16.51 -3.90 -2.70
N ASN A 489 -17.16 -3.88 -1.53
CA ASN A 489 -17.37 -5.11 -0.78
C ASN A 489 -18.14 -6.16 -1.61
N VAL A 490 -17.47 -7.28 -1.85
CA VAL A 490 -17.94 -8.41 -2.66
C VAL A 490 -19.23 -8.98 -2.06
N ALA A 491 -20.22 -9.24 -2.92
CA ALA A 491 -21.49 -9.86 -2.56
C ALA A 491 -21.30 -11.06 -1.63
N GLY A 492 -21.70 -10.93 -0.35
CA GLY A 492 -21.61 -12.00 0.65
C GLY A 492 -21.27 -11.57 2.08
N ARG A 493 -20.77 -10.36 2.30
CA ARG A 493 -20.48 -9.84 3.66
C ARG A 493 -21.59 -8.90 4.15
N LYS A 494 -22.18 -9.18 5.32
CA LYS A 494 -23.22 -8.31 5.90
C LYS A 494 -22.56 -7.16 6.68
N PRO A 495 -23.16 -5.96 6.69
CA PRO A 495 -22.69 -4.85 7.53
C PRO A 495 -22.58 -5.17 9.02
N SER A 496 -23.33 -6.16 9.51
CA SER A 496 -23.23 -6.64 10.90
C SER A 496 -21.91 -7.35 11.23
N ASP A 497 -21.15 -7.77 10.23
CA ASP A 497 -19.81 -8.36 10.41
C ASP A 497 -18.72 -7.27 10.54
N ILE A 498 -19.09 -5.99 10.32
CA ILE A 498 -18.21 -4.82 10.43
C ILE A 498 -17.96 -4.42 11.90
N GLY A 499 -18.82 -4.86 12.83
CA GLY A 499 -18.70 -4.59 14.27
C GLY A 499 -17.47 -5.23 14.96
N ASN A 500 -16.66 -5.99 14.23
CA ASN A 500 -15.40 -6.56 14.72
C ASN A 500 -14.28 -6.58 13.65
N LEU A 501 -14.36 -5.71 12.64
CA LEU A 501 -13.33 -5.54 11.59
C LEU A 501 -12.05 -4.84 12.09
N ALA A 502 -11.82 -4.79 13.41
CA ALA A 502 -10.55 -4.40 14.02
C ALA A 502 -9.39 -5.40 13.71
N ALA A 503 -9.68 -6.57 13.13
CA ALA A 503 -8.68 -7.63 12.89
C ALA A 503 -8.64 -8.20 11.46
N THR A 504 -9.51 -7.77 10.55
CA THR A 504 -9.68 -8.43 9.23
C THR A 504 -9.79 -7.47 8.05
N SER A 505 -9.57 -6.15 8.24
CA SER A 505 -9.33 -5.28 7.10
C SER A 505 -7.91 -5.54 6.54
N LEU A 506 -7.86 -5.66 5.22
CA LEU A 506 -6.80 -6.12 4.31
C LEU A 506 -5.48 -5.33 4.26
N ILE A 507 -5.16 -4.59 5.31
CA ILE A 507 -4.01 -3.66 5.42
C ILE A 507 -3.69 -3.66 6.93
N LYS A 508 -2.76 -4.52 7.34
CA LYS A 508 -2.51 -4.81 8.75
C LYS A 508 -1.35 -4.04 9.35
N ASP A 509 -0.55 -3.33 8.56
CA ASP A 509 0.59 -2.60 9.12
C ASP A 509 0.84 -1.21 8.51
N ALA A 510 1.45 -0.37 9.34
CA ALA A 510 1.81 1.06 9.24
C ALA A 510 2.50 1.54 7.95
N ARG A 511 2.72 0.68 6.96
CA ARG A 511 3.51 0.94 5.74
C ARG A 511 2.87 0.41 4.45
N GLU A 512 1.66 -0.14 4.51
CA GLU A 512 1.05 -0.72 3.32
C GLU A 512 0.36 0.33 2.44
N ILE A 513 0.78 0.27 1.18
CA ILE A 513 0.16 0.74 -0.05
C ILE A 513 -1.23 0.12 -0.20
N VAL A 514 -2.26 0.93 -0.52
CA VAL A 514 -3.53 0.36 -1.01
C VAL A 514 -3.26 -0.11 -2.43
N ARG A 515 -3.16 -1.43 -2.63
CA ARG A 515 -3.10 -2.04 -3.97
C ARG A 515 -4.53 -2.26 -4.45
N VAL A 516 -4.89 -1.63 -5.56
CA VAL A 516 -6.22 -1.75 -6.17
C VAL A 516 -6.09 -2.64 -7.40
N ILE A 517 -6.73 -3.81 -7.37
CA ILE A 517 -6.75 -4.77 -8.48
C ILE A 517 -8.08 -4.59 -9.20
N GLY A 518 -8.05 -4.30 -10.50
CA GLY A 518 -9.26 -4.12 -11.31
C GLY A 518 -9.73 -5.39 -12.06
N ARG A 519 -10.99 -5.40 -12.53
CA ARG A 519 -11.77 -6.42 -13.28
C ARG A 519 -12.10 -6.07 -14.73
N ASP A 520 -12.11 -6.94 -15.77
CA ASP A 520 -12.18 -6.59 -17.22
C ASP A 520 -13.56 -6.70 -17.96
N SER A 521 -13.74 -5.98 -19.09
CA SER A 521 -15.05 -5.75 -19.75
C SER A 521 -15.52 -6.88 -20.65
N ALA A 522 -14.71 -7.93 -20.79
CA ALA A 522 -14.99 -9.08 -21.64
C ALA A 522 -14.83 -10.42 -20.92
N GLY A 523 -14.51 -10.42 -19.62
CA GLY A 523 -14.24 -11.61 -18.82
C GLY A 523 -13.03 -12.41 -19.28
N ASN A 524 -12.02 -11.80 -19.93
CA ASN A 524 -10.88 -12.52 -20.50
C ASN A 524 -9.58 -12.28 -19.74
N ALA A 525 -9.05 -13.32 -19.11
CA ALA A 525 -7.74 -13.26 -18.47
C ALA A 525 -6.59 -13.04 -19.48
N ARG A 526 -5.70 -12.10 -19.18
CA ARG A 526 -4.27 -12.18 -19.52
C ARG A 526 -3.46 -12.07 -18.24
N SER A 527 -2.96 -13.20 -17.74
CA SER A 527 -1.90 -13.19 -16.75
C SER A 527 -0.54 -13.29 -17.46
N VAL A 528 0.42 -12.47 -17.05
CA VAL A 528 1.84 -12.68 -17.34
C VAL A 528 2.42 -13.39 -16.14
N ALA A 529 2.36 -14.72 -16.16
CA ALA A 529 3.15 -15.56 -15.28
C ALA A 529 4.62 -15.48 -15.73
N ASP A 530 5.50 -15.01 -14.83
CA ASP A 530 6.93 -15.36 -14.91
C ASP A 530 7.14 -16.73 -14.27
#